data_AF-A0A6S7GEA1-F1
#
_entry.id   AF-A0A6S7GEA1-F1
#
_cell.length_a   1.000
_cell.length_b   1.000
_cell.length_c   1.000
_cell.angle_alpha   90.00
_cell.angle_beta   90.00
_cell.angle_gamma   90.00
#
_symmetry.space_group_name_H-M   'P 1'
#
loop_
_entity.id
_entity.type
_entity.pdbx_description
1 polymer ?
#
loop_
_entity_poly.entity_id
_entity_poly.type
_entity_poly.pdbx_seq_one_letter_code
_entity_poly.pdbx_strand_id
1 'polypeptide(L)'
;MVCHKVFSAILIIFCHIHANFGAPNSDLEIRDEVNNENVVQSDVQDPNCPPQGLPGRDGRDGRDSIVPGPPGKTGPQGPRGYPGAGGGSGGSVYTRWGRKSCRSGTTLLYSGVMGGSHYTHAGGASNRLCMPLDPIYSKTVNGNQGYSYVYGIEYEMNAHAPLFPKNLHDHEAVCAVCFAESRGSQVMIPARNVCPKGWTQEYNGYLMSEHISHKRSEFICVDGAPEARPGTQANLNGGLLYVVESHCGSLPCLPYIQGAELTCAVCTK
;
A
#
# COMPACT_ATOMS: atom_id res chain seq x y z
N MET A 1 -47.49 10.72 47.03
CA MET A 1 -48.71 9.94 46.72
C MET A 1 -48.79 9.76 45.21
N VAL A 2 -48.89 8.49 44.81
CA VAL A 2 -49.33 7.92 43.53
C VAL A 2 -48.48 8.14 42.27
N CYS A 3 -47.88 7.00 41.91
CA CYS A 3 -47.24 6.58 40.67
C CYS A 3 -48.28 6.30 39.57
N HIS A 4 -47.95 6.57 38.29
CA HIS A 4 -48.48 5.75 37.19
C HIS A 4 -47.40 5.51 36.12
N LYS A 5 -46.94 4.26 36.10
CA LYS A 5 -46.21 3.62 35.01
C LYS A 5 -47.20 3.36 33.86
N VAL A 6 -46.81 3.67 32.63
CA VAL A 6 -47.45 3.10 31.43
C VAL A 6 -46.52 2.01 30.91
N PHE A 7 -46.95 0.76 31.09
CA PHE A 7 -46.44 -0.41 30.40
C PHE A 7 -46.99 -0.38 28.96
N SER A 8 -46.15 -0.60 27.96
CA SER A 8 -46.62 -1.06 26.65
C SER A 8 -45.98 -2.41 26.36
N ALA A 9 -46.85 -3.38 26.12
CA ALA A 9 -46.55 -4.79 26.06
C ALA A 9 -45.92 -5.21 24.73
N ILE A 10 -45.05 -6.20 24.85
CA ILE A 10 -44.34 -6.94 23.82
C ILE A 10 -45.34 -7.73 22.96
N LEU A 11 -45.22 -7.66 21.62
CA LEU A 11 -45.79 -8.63 20.69
C LEU A 11 -44.65 -9.29 19.90
N ILE A 12 -44.19 -10.44 20.38
CA ILE A 12 -43.27 -11.33 19.65
C ILE A 12 -44.13 -12.24 18.79
N ILE A 13 -44.05 -12.09 17.47
CA ILE A 13 -44.63 -13.05 16.53
C ILE A 13 -43.55 -14.10 16.21
N PHE A 14 -43.69 -15.28 16.83
CA PHE A 14 -42.99 -16.48 16.40
C PHE A 14 -43.71 -17.04 15.17
N CYS A 15 -43.06 -17.02 14.01
CA CYS A 15 -43.50 -17.80 12.86
C CYS A 15 -42.72 -19.12 12.86
N HIS A 16 -43.39 -20.21 13.21
CA HIS A 16 -42.94 -21.58 13.00
C HIS A 16 -43.12 -21.94 11.53
N ILE A 17 -42.05 -22.33 10.84
CA ILE A 17 -42.14 -23.10 9.60
C ILE A 17 -41.39 -24.42 9.82
N HIS A 18 -42.14 -25.52 9.78
CA HIS A 18 -41.63 -26.86 9.59
C HIS A 18 -41.21 -27.03 8.13
N ALA A 19 -40.00 -27.53 7.90
CA ALA A 19 -39.63 -28.11 6.61
C ALA A 19 -38.97 -29.48 6.85
N ASN A 20 -39.57 -30.46 6.20
CA ASN A 20 -39.34 -31.90 6.26
C ASN A 20 -37.98 -32.29 5.68
N PHE A 21 -37.44 -33.38 6.22
CA PHE A 21 -36.28 -34.13 5.73
C PHE A 21 -36.51 -34.65 4.29
N GLY A 22 -35.47 -34.56 3.46
CA GLY A 22 -35.39 -35.22 2.16
C GLY A 22 -34.01 -35.04 1.53
N ALA A 23 -33.13 -36.04 1.68
CA ALA A 23 -31.91 -36.18 0.87
C ALA A 23 -32.28 -36.68 -0.54
N PRO A 24 -31.45 -36.40 -1.56
CA PRO A 24 -30.59 -37.49 -2.03
C PRO A 24 -29.16 -37.09 -2.40
N ASN A 25 -28.30 -38.10 -2.31
CA ASN A 25 -26.89 -38.15 -2.69
C ASN A 25 -26.63 -37.73 -4.15
N SER A 26 -25.52 -37.03 -4.37
CA SER A 26 -24.56 -37.42 -5.41
C SER A 26 -23.18 -36.88 -5.02
N ASP A 27 -22.28 -37.83 -4.81
CA ASP A 27 -20.89 -37.69 -4.41
C ASP A 27 -20.05 -36.94 -5.44
N LEU A 28 -19.14 -36.10 -4.94
CA LEU A 28 -17.81 -35.81 -5.50
C LEU A 28 -17.00 -35.05 -4.44
N GLU A 29 -16.58 -35.78 -3.39
CA GLU A 29 -15.48 -35.35 -2.51
C GLU A 29 -14.15 -35.53 -3.27
N ILE A 30 -13.43 -34.44 -3.53
CA ILE A 30 -11.99 -34.50 -3.79
C ILE A 30 -11.32 -34.51 -2.41
N ARG A 31 -10.89 -35.68 -1.97
CA ARG A 31 -10.00 -35.86 -0.83
C ARG A 31 -8.56 -35.80 -1.32
N ASP A 32 -7.78 -34.88 -0.77
CA ASP A 32 -6.32 -34.89 -0.86
C ASP A 32 -5.78 -36.08 -0.05
N GLU A 33 -5.40 -37.16 -0.72
CA GLU A 33 -4.54 -38.19 -0.15
C GLU A 33 -3.09 -37.72 -0.23
N VAL A 34 -2.52 -37.33 0.92
CA VAL A 34 -1.08 -37.19 1.10
C VAL A 34 -0.48 -38.61 1.18
N ASN A 35 -0.12 -39.17 0.03
CA ASN A 35 0.68 -40.39 -0.05
C ASN A 35 2.16 -40.05 0.13
N ASN A 36 2.69 -40.54 1.26
CA ASN A 36 4.10 -40.52 1.62
C ASN A 36 4.84 -41.59 0.79
N GLU A 37 5.35 -41.20 -0.38
CA GLU A 37 6.28 -42.02 -1.17
C GLU A 37 7.69 -41.44 -1.13
N ASN A 38 8.63 -42.33 -0.84
CA ASN A 38 10.07 -42.09 -0.75
C ASN A 38 10.61 -41.36 -2.00
N VAL A 39 11.07 -40.11 -1.82
CA VAL A 39 11.82 -39.39 -2.84
C VAL A 39 13.22 -40.02 -2.93
N VAL A 40 13.39 -40.97 -3.85
CA VAL A 40 14.70 -41.25 -4.44
C VAL A 40 15.06 -40.01 -5.26
N GLN A 41 16.04 -39.26 -4.78
CA GLN A 41 16.54 -38.06 -5.42
C GLN A 41 17.25 -38.46 -6.73
N SER A 42 16.52 -38.45 -7.84
CA SER A 42 17.11 -38.48 -9.17
C SER A 42 17.55 -37.07 -9.52
N ASP A 43 18.86 -36.87 -9.62
CA ASP A 43 19.46 -35.61 -10.06
C ASP A 43 19.08 -35.34 -11.53
N VAL A 44 17.96 -34.64 -11.73
CA VAL A 44 17.63 -34.04 -13.02
C VAL A 44 18.55 -32.83 -13.19
N GLN A 45 19.66 -33.03 -13.90
CA GLN A 45 20.55 -31.95 -14.30
C GLN A 45 19.82 -31.00 -15.26
N ASP A 46 19.64 -29.75 -14.84
CA ASP A 46 19.23 -28.64 -15.70
C ASP A 46 20.25 -28.52 -16.86
N PRO A 47 19.83 -28.59 -18.14
CA PRO A 47 20.73 -28.51 -19.29
C PRO A 47 21.47 -27.17 -19.40
N ASN A 48 21.10 -26.16 -18.61
CA ASN A 48 21.79 -24.87 -18.53
C ASN A 48 22.76 -24.74 -17.35
N CYS A 49 22.86 -25.76 -16.49
CA CYS A 49 23.78 -25.74 -15.36
C CYS A 49 25.12 -26.37 -15.79
N PRO A 50 26.26 -25.64 -15.74
CA PRO A 50 27.55 -26.26 -16.01
C PRO A 50 27.84 -27.33 -14.95
N PRO A 51 28.45 -28.47 -15.33
CA PRO A 51 28.77 -29.53 -14.39
C PRO A 51 29.61 -28.97 -13.23
N GLN A 52 29.14 -29.20 -11.99
CA GLN A 52 29.92 -28.87 -10.80
C GLN A 52 31.28 -29.57 -10.89
N GLY A 53 32.35 -28.84 -10.61
CA GLY A 53 33.68 -29.43 -10.51
C GLY A 53 33.68 -30.52 -9.44
N LEU A 54 34.27 -31.67 -9.75
CA LEU A 54 34.38 -32.76 -8.79
C LEU A 54 35.08 -32.27 -7.52
N PRO A 55 34.62 -32.68 -6.32
CA PRO A 55 35.34 -32.43 -5.08
C PRO A 55 36.82 -32.81 -5.21
N GLY A 56 37.70 -32.02 -4.60
CA GLY A 56 39.12 -32.35 -4.53
C GLY A 56 39.31 -33.72 -3.87
N ARG A 57 40.34 -34.47 -4.29
CA ARG A 57 40.66 -35.75 -3.66
C ARG A 57 41.03 -35.53 -2.20
N ASP A 58 40.52 -36.39 -1.32
CA ASP A 58 40.95 -36.43 0.07
C ASP A 58 42.46 -36.62 0.18
N GLY A 59 43.08 -35.93 1.13
CA GLY A 59 44.51 -36.08 1.40
C GLY A 59 44.82 -37.50 1.86
N ARG A 60 46.00 -38.03 1.51
CA ARG A 60 46.44 -39.33 2.02
C ARG A 60 46.60 -39.28 3.53
N ASP A 61 46.01 -40.27 4.21
CA ASP A 61 46.12 -40.49 5.64
C ASP A 61 47.60 -40.72 5.98
N GLY A 62 48.18 -39.85 6.81
CA GLY A 62 49.56 -40.00 7.28
C GLY A 62 49.64 -41.21 8.22
N ARG A 63 50.51 -42.18 7.90
CA ARG A 63 50.83 -43.24 8.88
C ARG A 63 51.49 -42.63 10.10
N ASP A 64 50.90 -42.90 11.26
CA ASP A 64 51.44 -42.80 12.63
C ASP A 64 52.20 -41.52 12.98
N SER A 65 51.55 -40.36 12.84
CA SER A 65 52.05 -39.10 13.39
C SER A 65 51.01 -38.43 14.29
N ILE A 66 51.42 -38.04 15.50
CA ILE A 66 50.59 -37.38 16.54
C ILE A 66 50.38 -35.88 16.24
N VAL A 67 50.93 -35.39 15.12
CA VAL A 67 50.88 -34.01 14.68
C VAL A 67 49.99 -33.93 13.43
N PRO A 68 48.91 -33.14 13.43
CA PRO A 68 48.10 -32.91 12.24
C PRO A 68 48.98 -32.40 11.08
N GLY A 69 48.85 -33.01 9.91
CA GLY A 69 49.54 -32.56 8.71
C GLY A 69 49.14 -31.13 8.32
N PRO A 70 50.00 -30.39 7.60
CA PRO A 70 49.66 -29.05 7.14
C PRO A 70 48.41 -29.11 6.23
N PRO A 71 47.50 -28.12 6.32
CA PRO A 71 46.34 -28.05 5.43
C PRO A 71 46.74 -28.19 3.96
N GLY A 72 45.93 -28.94 3.19
CA GLY A 72 46.11 -29.06 1.75
C GLY A 72 46.07 -27.69 1.06
N LYS A 73 46.78 -27.56 -0.06
CA LYS A 73 46.75 -26.32 -0.85
C LYS A 73 45.32 -26.06 -1.33
N THR A 74 44.84 -24.82 -1.16
CA THR A 74 43.57 -24.38 -1.73
C THR A 74 43.54 -24.67 -3.22
N GLY A 75 42.45 -25.27 -3.71
CA GLY A 75 42.25 -25.54 -5.13
C GLY A 75 42.21 -24.24 -5.96
N PRO A 76 42.42 -24.32 -7.28
CA PRO A 76 42.30 -23.16 -8.15
C PRO A 76 40.88 -22.58 -8.08
N GLN A 77 40.76 -21.26 -8.19
CA GLN A 77 39.47 -20.59 -8.29
C GLN A 77 38.69 -21.14 -9.49
N GLY A 78 37.42 -21.51 -9.27
CA GLY A 78 36.54 -21.95 -10.35
C GLY A 78 36.33 -20.85 -11.41
N PRO A 79 35.94 -21.23 -12.64
CA PRO A 79 35.66 -20.26 -13.69
C PRO A 79 34.56 -19.26 -13.25
N ARG A 80 34.71 -18.00 -13.66
CA ARG A 80 33.69 -16.97 -13.43
C ARG A 80 32.39 -17.42 -14.10
N GLY A 81 31.29 -17.43 -13.35
CA GLY A 81 29.96 -17.71 -13.90
C GLY A 81 29.58 -16.72 -15.00
N TYR A 82 28.75 -17.16 -15.94
CA TYR A 82 28.24 -16.29 -16.99
C TYR A 82 27.48 -15.09 -16.40
N PRO A 83 27.55 -13.91 -17.04
CA PRO A 83 26.65 -12.81 -16.69
C PRO A 83 25.21 -13.30 -16.75
N GLY A 84 24.45 -13.09 -15.67
CA GLY A 84 23.01 -13.36 -15.68
C GLY A 84 22.34 -12.58 -16.81
N ALA A 85 21.27 -13.13 -17.39
CA ALA A 85 20.43 -12.40 -18.33
C ALA A 85 20.06 -11.05 -17.70
N GLY A 86 20.30 -9.95 -18.43
CA GLY A 86 20.06 -8.60 -17.92
C GLY A 86 18.67 -8.52 -17.30
N GLY A 87 18.61 -8.33 -15.97
CA GLY A 87 17.34 -8.25 -15.26
C GLY A 87 16.49 -7.17 -15.91
N GLY A 88 15.21 -7.47 -16.17
CA GLY A 88 14.28 -6.52 -16.74
C GLY A 88 14.39 -5.19 -16.00
N SER A 89 14.47 -4.09 -16.75
CA SER A 89 14.57 -2.74 -16.19
C SER A 89 13.46 -2.56 -15.15
N GLY A 90 13.81 -2.63 -13.86
CA GLY A 90 12.83 -2.54 -12.78
C GLY A 90 12.04 -1.23 -12.88
N GLY A 91 10.82 -1.21 -12.36
CA GLY A 91 9.99 -0.01 -12.35
C GLY A 91 9.29 0.14 -11.01
N SER A 92 8.84 1.35 -10.72
CA SER A 92 8.10 1.67 -9.49
C SER A 92 6.78 2.35 -9.82
N VAL A 93 5.80 2.13 -8.96
CA VAL A 93 4.49 2.77 -9.02
C VAL A 93 4.39 3.74 -7.86
N TYR A 94 3.90 4.94 -8.14
CA TYR A 94 3.58 5.94 -7.13
C TYR A 94 2.22 6.59 -7.42
N THR A 95 1.57 7.08 -6.36
CA THR A 95 0.36 7.90 -6.51
C THR A 95 0.72 9.37 -6.42
N ARG A 96 0.25 10.15 -7.39
CA ARG A 96 0.28 11.61 -7.37
C ARG A 96 -1.06 12.12 -6.84
N TRP A 97 -1.08 12.47 -5.56
CA TRP A 97 -2.28 12.99 -4.91
C TRP A 97 -2.50 14.46 -5.28
N GLY A 98 -3.75 14.81 -5.58
CA GLY A 98 -4.15 16.15 -6.01
C GLY A 98 -3.95 16.45 -7.49
N ARG A 99 -3.59 15.48 -8.35
CA ARG A 99 -3.48 15.71 -9.81
C ARG A 99 -4.05 14.52 -10.56
N LYS A 100 -4.65 14.77 -11.73
CA LYS A 100 -5.13 13.69 -12.62
C LYS A 100 -4.10 13.22 -13.65
N SER A 101 -2.91 13.83 -13.65
CA SER A 101 -1.87 13.56 -14.66
C SER A 101 -0.52 13.23 -14.02
N CYS A 102 0.24 12.35 -14.65
CA CYS A 102 1.62 12.07 -14.27
C CYS A 102 2.60 13.16 -14.74
N ARG A 103 3.84 13.12 -14.25
CA ARG A 103 4.93 13.96 -14.75
C ARG A 103 5.39 13.44 -16.12
N SER A 104 5.97 14.30 -16.94
CA SER A 104 6.69 13.85 -18.15
C SER A 104 7.80 12.86 -17.79
N GLY A 105 7.91 11.75 -18.53
CA GLY A 105 8.86 10.67 -18.26
C GLY A 105 8.34 9.58 -17.31
N THR A 106 7.04 9.59 -17.01
CA THR A 106 6.30 8.48 -16.40
C THR A 106 5.01 8.22 -17.17
N THR A 107 4.52 6.99 -17.05
CA THR A 107 3.30 6.55 -17.74
C THR A 107 2.12 6.62 -16.76
N LEU A 108 1.01 7.22 -17.19
CA LEU A 108 -0.24 7.17 -16.44
C LEU A 108 -0.82 5.76 -16.52
N LEU A 109 -0.98 5.10 -15.38
CA LEU A 109 -1.71 3.83 -15.30
C LEU A 109 -3.21 4.09 -15.29
N TYR A 110 -3.67 4.93 -14.36
CA TYR A 110 -5.04 5.43 -14.32
C TYR A 110 -5.12 6.70 -13.47
N SER A 111 -6.24 7.41 -13.58
CA SER A 111 -6.57 8.56 -12.74
C SER A 111 -7.96 8.40 -12.15
N GLY A 112 -8.26 9.18 -11.11
CA GLY A 112 -9.52 9.07 -10.42
C GLY A 112 -9.71 10.08 -9.30
N VAL A 113 -10.54 9.71 -8.35
CA VAL A 113 -10.85 10.51 -7.15
C VAL A 113 -10.22 9.88 -5.92
N MET A 114 -9.88 10.70 -4.93
CA MET A 114 -9.37 10.20 -3.67
C MET A 114 -10.49 9.57 -2.85
N GLY A 115 -10.22 8.39 -2.30
CA GLY A 115 -11.14 7.63 -1.44
C GLY A 115 -10.53 7.34 -0.07
N GLY A 116 -11.36 7.38 0.97
CA GLY A 116 -10.93 7.11 2.35
C GLY A 116 -12.09 6.81 3.30
N SER A 117 -11.80 6.67 4.59
CA SER A 117 -12.84 6.53 5.62
C SER A 117 -13.47 7.88 5.95
N HIS A 118 -14.73 7.86 6.39
CA HIS A 118 -15.43 9.05 6.88
C HIS A 118 -14.72 9.63 8.10
N TYR A 119 -14.61 10.95 8.19
CA TYR A 119 -13.85 11.65 9.22
C TYR A 119 -14.26 11.31 10.67
N THR A 120 -15.53 10.96 10.91
CA THR A 120 -16.04 10.56 12.24
C THR A 120 -15.93 9.07 12.55
N HIS A 121 -15.70 8.21 11.55
CA HIS A 121 -15.78 6.76 11.71
C HIS A 121 -14.49 6.20 12.32
N ALA A 122 -14.61 5.58 13.51
CA ALA A 122 -13.45 5.02 14.21
C ALA A 122 -12.93 3.70 13.60
N GLY A 123 -13.78 3.00 12.84
CA GLY A 123 -13.45 1.77 12.12
C GLY A 123 -13.27 2.02 10.62
N GLY A 124 -13.16 0.93 9.85
CA GLY A 124 -12.86 0.99 8.42
C GLY A 124 -11.37 0.88 8.14
N ALA A 125 -10.87 1.61 7.14
CA ALA A 125 -9.48 1.58 6.70
C ALA A 125 -8.77 2.92 6.95
N SER A 126 -7.48 2.90 7.27
CA SER A 126 -6.71 4.12 7.56
C SER A 126 -5.99 4.71 6.34
N ASN A 127 -5.84 3.92 5.27
CA ASN A 127 -5.16 4.33 4.04
C ASN A 127 -6.08 5.14 3.12
N ARG A 128 -5.47 5.90 2.22
CA ARG A 128 -6.12 6.56 1.09
C ARG A 128 -6.05 5.65 -0.13
N LEU A 129 -7.07 5.76 -0.97
CA LEU A 129 -7.20 5.02 -2.23
C LEU A 129 -7.29 6.01 -3.38
N CYS A 130 -6.71 5.65 -4.52
CA CYS A 130 -7.01 6.31 -5.77
C CYS A 130 -8.11 5.51 -6.48
N MET A 131 -9.33 6.03 -6.50
CA MET A 131 -10.50 5.32 -6.98
C MET A 131 -10.75 5.65 -8.46
N PRO A 132 -10.71 4.65 -9.38
CA PRO A 132 -11.09 4.86 -10.77
C PRO A 132 -12.53 5.37 -10.88
N LEU A 133 -12.82 6.12 -11.95
CA LEU A 133 -14.17 6.66 -12.22
C LEU A 133 -15.07 5.67 -12.97
N ASP A 134 -14.55 4.49 -13.29
CA ASP A 134 -15.17 3.39 -14.02
C ASP A 134 -15.12 2.08 -13.22
N PRO A 135 -15.80 2.02 -12.05
CA PRO A 135 -15.76 0.82 -11.20
C PRO A 135 -16.39 -0.38 -11.90
N ILE A 136 -15.78 -1.55 -11.74
CA ILE A 136 -16.31 -2.84 -12.21
C ILE A 136 -16.86 -3.60 -11.01
N TYR A 137 -18.13 -3.99 -11.10
CA TYR A 137 -18.79 -4.82 -10.10
C TYR A 137 -18.95 -6.26 -10.61
N SER A 138 -18.76 -7.23 -9.71
CA SER A 138 -19.09 -8.63 -9.96
C SER A 138 -20.45 -8.95 -9.33
N LYS A 139 -20.52 -9.88 -8.37
CA LYS A 139 -21.75 -10.18 -7.62
C LYS A 139 -21.98 -9.13 -6.53
N THR A 140 -23.17 -8.53 -6.50
CA THR A 140 -23.59 -7.55 -5.50
C THR A 140 -24.86 -8.00 -4.78
N VAL A 141 -24.97 -7.64 -3.50
CA VAL A 141 -26.22 -7.76 -2.73
C VAL A 141 -26.91 -6.40 -2.75
N ASN A 142 -28.18 -6.36 -3.13
CA ASN A 142 -28.94 -5.11 -3.18
C ASN A 142 -29.08 -4.49 -1.78
N GLY A 143 -29.02 -3.16 -1.72
CA GLY A 143 -29.13 -2.37 -0.48
C GLY A 143 -27.78 -2.05 0.16
N ASN A 144 -27.85 -1.34 1.30
CA ASN A 144 -26.69 -0.98 2.11
C ASN A 144 -26.60 -1.90 3.34
N GLN A 145 -25.50 -2.62 3.48
CA GLN A 145 -25.28 -3.59 4.56
C GLN A 145 -24.56 -2.99 5.79
N GLY A 146 -24.02 -1.77 5.69
CA GLY A 146 -23.56 -1.03 6.86
C GLY A 146 -22.22 -1.44 7.47
N TYR A 147 -21.44 -2.32 6.82
CA TYR A 147 -20.21 -2.84 7.41
C TYR A 147 -19.02 -1.87 7.34
N SER A 148 -18.70 -1.39 6.14
CA SER A 148 -17.61 -0.46 5.89
C SER A 148 -17.87 0.27 4.58
N TYR A 149 -17.26 1.43 4.41
CA TYR A 149 -17.51 2.32 3.29
C TYR A 149 -16.21 2.98 2.85
N VAL A 150 -16.16 3.36 1.57
CA VAL A 150 -15.16 4.29 1.05
C VAL A 150 -15.90 5.57 0.65
N TYR A 151 -15.47 6.69 1.21
CA TYR A 151 -15.99 8.03 0.93
C TYR A 151 -15.03 8.78 0.03
N GLY A 152 -15.55 9.73 -0.75
CA GLY A 152 -14.71 10.74 -1.40
C GLY A 152 -13.95 11.55 -0.36
N ILE A 153 -12.85 12.18 -0.78
CA ILE A 153 -12.02 13.00 0.11
C ILE A 153 -12.11 14.47 -0.29
N GLU A 154 -12.35 15.34 0.68
CA GLU A 154 -12.46 16.78 0.48
C GLU A 154 -11.24 17.52 1.01
N TYR A 155 -10.93 18.65 0.37
CA TYR A 155 -9.92 19.57 0.84
C TYR A 155 -10.46 20.48 1.94
N GLU A 156 -9.75 20.48 3.07
CA GLU A 156 -10.03 21.32 4.22
C GLU A 156 -8.91 22.34 4.41
N MET A 157 -8.89 23.30 3.48
CA MET A 157 -7.78 24.24 3.31
C MET A 157 -8.17 25.70 3.46
N ASN A 158 -9.28 26.03 4.11
CA ASN A 158 -9.79 27.41 4.12
C ASN A 158 -8.77 28.41 4.70
N ALA A 159 -8.15 28.11 5.85
CA ALA A 159 -7.07 28.92 6.43
C ALA A 159 -5.75 28.84 5.63
N HIS A 160 -5.57 27.79 4.84
CA HIS A 160 -4.36 27.47 4.07
C HIS A 160 -4.50 27.79 2.58
N ALA A 161 -5.60 28.42 2.15
CA ALA A 161 -5.87 28.72 0.76
C ALA A 161 -4.74 29.54 0.09
N PRO A 162 -4.05 30.48 0.79
CA PRO A 162 -2.90 31.18 0.22
C PRO A 162 -1.70 30.31 -0.15
N LEU A 163 -1.60 29.06 0.35
CA LEU A 163 -0.53 28.13 0.00
C LEU A 163 -0.68 27.55 -1.42
N PHE A 164 -1.89 27.61 -1.98
CA PHE A 164 -2.24 26.95 -3.23
C PHE A 164 -2.65 27.95 -4.32
N PRO A 165 -2.50 27.59 -5.61
CA PRO A 165 -2.90 28.46 -6.71
C PRO A 165 -4.41 28.75 -6.77
N LYS A 166 -5.22 27.90 -6.13
CA LYS A 166 -6.68 28.01 -6.06
C LYS A 166 -7.15 27.61 -4.67
N ASN A 167 -8.19 28.28 -4.17
CA ASN A 167 -8.92 27.79 -3.01
C ASN A 167 -9.77 26.59 -3.43
N LEU A 168 -9.45 25.41 -2.90
CA LEU A 168 -10.17 24.18 -3.17
C LEU A 168 -10.97 23.69 -1.95
N HIS A 169 -11.17 24.53 -0.93
CA HIS A 169 -11.98 24.14 0.23
C HIS A 169 -13.35 23.58 -0.20
N ASP A 170 -13.77 22.49 0.46
CA ASP A 170 -14.97 21.69 0.16
C ASP A 170 -14.99 21.04 -1.23
N HIS A 171 -13.88 21.11 -1.99
CA HIS A 171 -13.77 20.40 -3.25
C HIS A 171 -13.18 19.00 -3.04
N GLU A 172 -13.69 18.04 -3.80
CA GLU A 172 -13.26 16.67 -3.78
C GLU A 172 -11.92 16.50 -4.51
N ALA A 173 -10.98 15.88 -3.81
CA ALA A 173 -9.61 15.67 -4.23
C ALA A 173 -9.50 14.55 -5.29
N VAL A 174 -8.55 14.72 -6.20
CA VAL A 174 -8.28 13.79 -7.31
C VAL A 174 -6.90 13.14 -7.18
N CYS A 175 -6.66 12.12 -7.99
CA CYS A 175 -5.39 11.39 -7.96
C CYS A 175 -5.03 10.79 -9.32
N ALA A 176 -3.75 10.47 -9.47
CA ALA A 176 -3.21 9.73 -10.61
C ALA A 176 -2.23 8.69 -10.11
N VAL A 177 -2.32 7.48 -10.63
CA VAL A 177 -1.33 6.42 -10.38
C VAL A 177 -0.38 6.35 -11.56
N CYS A 178 0.91 6.49 -11.27
CA CYS A 178 1.96 6.70 -12.25
C CYS A 178 3.00 5.58 -12.17
N PHE A 179 3.48 5.15 -13.33
CA PHE A 179 4.55 4.17 -13.46
C PHE A 179 5.84 4.83 -13.94
N ALA A 180 6.88 4.72 -13.12
CA ALA A 180 8.23 5.17 -13.43
C ALA A 180 9.05 4.01 -14.00
N GLU A 181 9.14 3.96 -15.32
CA GLU A 181 9.90 2.95 -16.04
C GLU A 181 11.40 3.10 -15.76
N SER A 182 12.10 1.95 -15.62
CA SER A 182 13.53 1.86 -15.32
C SER A 182 13.98 2.43 -13.96
N ARG A 183 13.03 2.83 -13.09
CA ARG A 183 13.29 3.34 -11.72
C ARG A 183 12.58 2.45 -10.72
N GLY A 184 13.28 1.44 -10.21
CA GLY A 184 12.70 0.38 -9.36
C GLY A 184 12.36 0.78 -7.93
N SER A 185 12.78 1.95 -7.46
CA SER A 185 12.52 2.43 -6.10
C SER A 185 11.68 3.70 -6.09
N GLN A 186 10.77 3.83 -5.11
CA GLN A 186 10.05 5.07 -4.82
C GLN A 186 10.03 5.41 -3.33
N VAL A 187 9.96 6.70 -3.00
CA VAL A 187 9.86 7.19 -1.62
C VAL A 187 9.14 8.54 -1.56
N MET A 188 8.30 8.73 -0.54
CA MET A 188 7.81 10.06 -0.13
C MET A 188 8.67 10.56 1.02
N ILE A 189 9.23 11.76 0.88
CA ILE A 189 10.07 12.40 1.88
C ILE A 189 9.27 13.56 2.50
N PRO A 190 8.84 13.45 3.76
CA PRO A 190 8.15 14.54 4.45
C PRO A 190 9.13 15.64 4.85
N ALA A 191 8.61 16.85 5.09
CA ALA A 191 9.35 18.06 5.45
C ALA A 191 10.45 18.46 4.46
N ARG A 192 10.34 18.03 3.20
CA ARG A 192 11.28 18.35 2.12
C ARG A 192 10.51 18.48 0.82
N ASN A 193 10.69 19.59 0.10
CA ASN A 193 10.14 19.79 -1.25
C ASN A 193 11.12 19.43 -2.38
N VAL A 194 12.23 18.78 -2.03
CA VAL A 194 13.31 18.41 -2.95
C VAL A 194 13.77 16.97 -2.70
N CYS A 195 14.06 16.25 -3.78
CA CYS A 195 14.61 14.90 -3.69
C CYS A 195 16.13 14.89 -3.43
N PRO A 196 16.68 13.80 -2.84
CA PRO A 196 18.10 13.66 -2.64
C PRO A 196 18.85 13.59 -3.98
N LYS A 197 20.14 13.91 -3.97
CA LYS A 197 20.99 13.84 -5.16
C LYS A 197 20.93 12.44 -5.79
N GLY A 198 20.73 12.37 -7.10
CA GLY A 198 20.63 11.12 -7.86
C GLY A 198 19.27 10.43 -7.80
N TRP A 199 18.27 11.04 -7.16
CA TRP A 199 16.87 10.66 -7.27
C TRP A 199 16.12 11.58 -8.23
N THR A 200 15.13 11.03 -8.93
CA THR A 200 14.23 11.78 -9.80
C THR A 200 13.05 12.28 -8.98
N GLN A 201 12.82 13.60 -8.96
CA GLN A 201 11.63 14.17 -8.33
C GLN A 201 10.41 14.00 -9.22
N GLU A 202 9.42 13.24 -8.77
CA GLU A 202 8.18 13.04 -9.52
C GLU A 202 7.22 14.20 -9.30
N TYR A 203 7.05 14.64 -8.05
CA TYR A 203 6.37 15.88 -7.69
C TYR A 203 6.73 16.32 -6.28
N ASN A 204 6.36 17.55 -5.92
CA ASN A 204 6.43 18.07 -4.56
C ASN A 204 5.15 18.83 -4.21
N GLY A 205 4.99 19.14 -2.93
CA GLY A 205 3.86 19.92 -2.44
C GLY A 205 3.83 19.95 -0.93
N TYR A 206 2.64 19.78 -0.35
CA TYR A 206 2.40 19.86 1.09
C TYR A 206 1.98 18.52 1.68
N LEU A 207 2.50 18.23 2.87
CA LEU A 207 2.09 17.10 3.66
C LEU A 207 0.68 17.36 4.17
N MET A 208 -0.24 16.43 3.92
CA MET A 208 -1.63 16.54 4.34
C MET A 208 -2.08 15.26 5.04
N SER A 209 -3.03 15.40 5.95
CA SER A 209 -3.62 14.30 6.72
C SER A 209 -5.02 14.68 7.22
N GLU A 210 -5.59 13.86 8.08
CA GLU A 210 -6.86 14.11 8.76
C GLU A 210 -6.69 15.09 9.94
N HIS A 211 -7.76 15.76 10.37
CA HIS A 211 -7.69 16.71 11.49
C HIS A 211 -7.37 16.01 12.82
N ILE A 212 -6.65 16.69 13.71
CA ILE A 212 -6.21 16.10 15.00
C ILE A 212 -7.38 15.68 15.92
N SER A 213 -8.54 16.33 15.82
CA SER A 213 -9.75 15.95 16.59
C SER A 213 -10.57 14.83 15.95
N HIS A 214 -10.22 14.40 14.73
CA HIS A 214 -10.92 13.37 13.97
C HIS A 214 -10.24 12.00 14.16
N LYS A 215 -10.61 11.02 13.33
CA LYS A 215 -10.05 9.67 13.39
C LYS A 215 -8.75 9.62 12.59
N ARG A 216 -7.79 8.84 13.09
CA ARG A 216 -6.45 8.74 12.48
C ARG A 216 -6.54 8.28 11.03
N SER A 217 -5.70 8.89 10.19
CA SER A 217 -5.46 8.46 8.82
C SER A 217 -3.95 8.50 8.54
N GLU A 218 -3.55 8.25 7.30
CA GLU A 218 -2.16 8.35 6.87
C GLU A 218 -1.76 9.78 6.48
N PHE A 219 -0.46 10.06 6.59
CA PHE A 219 0.16 11.26 6.03
C PHE A 219 0.51 11.04 4.57
N ILE A 220 0.06 11.93 3.69
CA ILE A 220 0.34 11.86 2.25
C ILE A 220 0.94 13.16 1.74
N CYS A 221 1.65 13.07 0.61
CA CYS A 221 2.11 14.23 -0.11
C CYS A 221 1.08 14.65 -1.16
N VAL A 222 0.46 15.82 -1.00
CA VAL A 222 -0.45 16.39 -2.00
C VAL A 222 0.33 17.39 -2.85
N ASP A 223 0.17 17.30 -4.17
CA ASP A 223 0.85 18.16 -5.13
C ASP A 223 0.63 19.66 -4.83
N GLY A 224 1.67 20.48 -5.01
CA GLY A 224 1.62 21.92 -4.73
C GLY A 224 0.70 22.72 -5.64
N ALA A 225 0.26 22.15 -6.77
CA ALA A 225 -0.75 22.72 -7.65
C ALA A 225 -1.95 21.77 -7.80
N PRO A 226 -2.71 21.54 -6.70
CA PRO A 226 -3.74 20.53 -6.69
C PRO A 226 -4.89 20.89 -7.64
N GLU A 227 -5.57 19.86 -8.10
CA GLU A 227 -6.80 19.89 -8.88
C GLU A 227 -7.94 19.33 -8.03
N ALA A 228 -9.14 19.82 -8.29
CA ALA A 228 -10.37 19.28 -7.76
C ALA A 228 -11.13 18.50 -8.85
N ARG A 229 -12.04 17.63 -8.41
CA ARG A 229 -13.10 17.11 -9.29
C ARG A 229 -13.95 18.30 -9.76
N PRO A 230 -14.32 18.40 -11.05
CA PRO A 230 -15.17 19.49 -11.51
C PRO A 230 -16.59 19.40 -10.92
N GLY A 231 -17.19 20.56 -10.59
CA GLY A 231 -18.59 20.66 -10.16
C GLY A 231 -18.83 20.23 -8.71
N THR A 232 -17.83 20.44 -7.85
CA THR A 232 -17.63 19.76 -6.59
C THR A 232 -17.14 20.84 -5.62
N GLN A 233 -17.96 21.19 -4.63
CA GLN A 233 -17.74 22.29 -3.66
C GLN A 233 -18.76 22.23 -2.51
N ALA A 234 -19.46 21.11 -2.40
CA ALA A 234 -20.48 20.94 -1.36
C ALA A 234 -19.78 20.33 -0.16
N ASN A 235 -20.13 20.78 1.03
CA ASN A 235 -19.58 20.24 2.27
C ASN A 235 -20.26 18.89 2.59
N LEU A 236 -19.78 17.80 1.99
CA LEU A 236 -20.33 16.44 2.14
C LEU A 236 -19.71 15.68 3.32
N ASN A 237 -18.56 16.15 3.81
CA ASN A 237 -17.78 15.59 4.92
C ASN A 237 -17.47 14.09 4.74
N GLY A 238 -16.79 13.74 3.66
CA GLY A 238 -16.31 12.37 3.45
C GLY A 238 -15.09 12.03 4.32
N GLY A 239 -14.00 11.61 3.67
CA GLY A 239 -12.67 11.75 4.26
C GLY A 239 -12.16 13.18 4.05
N LEU A 240 -11.22 13.67 4.85
CA LEU A 240 -10.77 15.05 4.76
C LEU A 240 -9.25 15.16 4.59
N LEU A 241 -8.81 16.33 4.12
CA LEU A 241 -7.41 16.68 3.93
C LEU A 241 -7.12 18.06 4.50
N TYR A 242 -6.39 18.07 5.60
CA TYR A 242 -5.85 19.24 6.26
C TYR A 242 -4.34 19.33 6.03
N VAL A 243 -3.83 20.54 5.86
CA VAL A 243 -2.39 20.79 5.81
C VAL A 243 -1.77 20.44 7.17
N VAL A 244 -0.61 19.80 7.15
CA VAL A 244 0.09 19.36 8.36
C VAL A 244 1.13 20.40 8.74
N GLU A 245 1.10 20.82 10.01
CA GLU A 245 2.09 21.71 10.60
C GLU A 245 3.10 20.92 11.45
N SER A 246 4.33 21.43 11.55
CA SER A 246 5.28 20.91 12.54
C SER A 246 4.90 21.35 13.95
N HIS A 247 4.82 20.38 14.86
CA HIS A 247 4.76 20.64 16.29
C HIS A 247 6.08 20.22 16.93
N CYS A 248 6.87 21.19 17.40
CA CYS A 248 8.15 20.92 18.02
C CYS A 248 7.98 20.49 19.50
N GLY A 249 9.01 19.88 20.06
CA GLY A 249 8.98 19.13 21.32
C GLY A 249 9.82 17.87 21.16
N SER A 250 9.18 16.71 20.95
CA SER A 250 9.89 15.50 20.50
C SER A 250 10.42 15.63 19.07
N LEU A 251 9.78 16.46 18.24
CA LEU A 251 10.36 16.99 17.00
C LEU A 251 11.27 18.18 17.38
N PRO A 252 12.54 18.24 16.94
CA PRO A 252 13.46 19.31 17.34
C PRO A 252 12.95 20.71 16.96
N CYS A 253 12.94 21.66 17.90
CA CYS A 253 12.72 23.08 17.61
C CYS A 253 14.02 23.64 17.01
N LEU A 254 13.99 23.93 15.70
CA LEU A 254 15.12 24.00 14.76
C LEU A 254 15.72 22.60 14.43
N PRO A 255 15.75 22.21 13.14
CA PRO A 255 15.38 23.01 11.95
C PRO A 255 13.86 23.17 11.74
N TYR A 256 13.01 22.49 12.52
CA TYR A 256 11.57 22.66 12.43
C TYR A 256 11.10 23.91 13.16
N ILE A 257 10.15 24.62 12.56
CA ILE A 257 9.54 25.83 13.13
C ILE A 257 8.16 25.43 13.65
N GLN A 258 7.87 25.75 14.92
CA GLN A 258 6.56 25.48 15.51
C GLN A 258 5.44 26.10 14.65
N GLY A 259 4.44 25.31 14.29
CA GLY A 259 3.28 25.74 13.50
C GLY A 259 3.56 25.95 12.00
N ALA A 260 4.78 25.70 11.51
CA ALA A 260 5.06 25.85 10.08
C ALA A 260 4.51 24.66 9.27
N GLU A 261 3.93 24.94 8.12
CA GLU A 261 3.37 23.92 7.22
C GLU A 261 4.48 23.07 6.59
N LEU A 262 4.30 21.74 6.67
CA LEU A 262 5.29 20.80 6.21
C LEU A 262 5.12 20.54 4.71
N THR A 263 6.21 20.73 3.97
CA THR A 263 6.29 20.33 2.57
C THR A 263 6.60 18.83 2.42
N CYS A 264 6.52 18.32 1.20
CA CYS A 264 6.86 16.93 0.88
C CYS A 264 7.31 16.80 -0.57
N ALA A 265 8.01 15.71 -0.87
CA ALA A 265 8.44 15.35 -2.21
C ALA A 265 8.32 13.84 -2.43
N VAL A 266 7.84 13.44 -3.61
CA VAL A 266 7.84 12.05 -4.03
C VAL A 266 8.94 11.85 -5.05
N CYS A 267 9.78 10.84 -4.81
CA CYS A 267 11.03 10.61 -5.51
C CYS A 267 11.11 9.17 -6.00
N THR A 268 11.71 8.96 -7.16
CA THR A 268 11.99 7.63 -7.73
C THR A 268 13.46 7.47 -8.11
N LYS A 269 13.93 6.22 -8.20
CA LYS A 269 15.30 5.89 -8.60
C LYS A 269 15.39 4.55 -9.30
#